data_AF-A0A1E3AS79-F1
#
_entry.id   AF-A0A1E3AS79-F1
#
_cell.length_a   1.000
_cell.length_b   1.000
_cell.length_c   1.000
_cell.angle_alpha   90.00
_cell.angle_beta   90.00
_cell.angle_gamma   90.00
#
_symmetry.space_group_name_H-M   'P 1'
#
loop_
_entity.id
_entity.type
_entity.pdbx_description
1 polymer ?
#
loop_
_entity_poly.entity_id
_entity_poly.type
_entity_poly.pdbx_seq_one_letter_code
_entity_poly.pdbx_strand_id
1 'polypeptide(L)'
;MKVLELFAGTRSIGKAFESRGHEVFSVEWSKDFDNIDLYEDISKVTAEDIIRLFGKPDVIWASPDCSTFSIAAISHHRRKNLDTGSLEPVSTYAKFCDMVDQHVLKLIEELQPRYYFIENPRGGMRKMEWMKGLPRYTVTYCQYGDNRMKPTDIWTNHPDPKFLPMCHNGDSCHVAAPRGSKTGTQGLKGARERSVIPQKLCDHIVDICEE
;
A
#
# COMPACT_ATOMS: atom_id res chain seq x y z
N MET A 1 7.58 17.71 -6.83
CA MET A 1 8.27 16.61 -6.12
C MET A 1 8.56 15.50 -7.10
N LYS A 2 9.59 14.70 -6.83
CA LYS A 2 9.85 13.41 -7.47
C LYS A 2 9.26 12.29 -6.63
N VAL A 3 8.34 11.52 -7.21
CA VAL A 3 7.58 10.50 -6.51
C VAL A 3 7.89 9.13 -7.09
N LEU A 4 8.41 8.24 -6.27
CA LEU A 4 8.57 6.84 -6.63
C LEU A 4 7.33 6.06 -6.20
N GLU A 5 6.59 5.50 -7.15
CA GLU A 5 5.41 4.65 -6.90
C GLU A 5 5.79 3.18 -7.13
N LEU A 6 5.99 2.43 -6.04
CA LEU A 6 6.28 1.00 -6.04
C LEU A 6 4.97 0.20 -5.98
N PHE A 7 4.90 -0.90 -6.73
CA PHE A 7 3.68 -1.70 -6.91
C PHE A 7 2.56 -0.85 -7.50
N ALA A 8 2.90 -0.09 -8.54
CA ALA A 8 2.07 1.00 -9.02
C ALA A 8 0.68 0.55 -9.48
N GLY A 9 0.55 -0.67 -10.03
CA GLY A 9 -0.73 -1.21 -10.48
C GLY A 9 -1.54 -0.23 -11.32
N THR A 10 -2.64 0.29 -10.77
CA THR A 10 -3.53 1.25 -11.47
C THR A 10 -3.03 2.70 -11.50
N ARG A 11 -1.87 2.97 -10.89
CA ARG A 11 -1.22 4.28 -10.73
C ARG A 11 -2.11 5.30 -10.02
N SER A 12 -2.83 4.85 -8.98
CA SER A 12 -3.80 5.71 -8.28
C SER A 12 -3.11 6.91 -7.62
N ILE A 13 -1.93 6.71 -7.05
CA ILE A 13 -1.16 7.78 -6.40
C ILE A 13 -0.39 8.57 -7.44
N GLY A 14 0.26 7.89 -8.39
CA GLY A 14 0.99 8.54 -9.47
C GLY A 14 0.14 9.58 -10.22
N LYS A 15 -1.08 9.21 -10.62
CA LYS A 15 -2.01 10.12 -11.31
C LYS A 15 -2.37 11.36 -10.49
N ALA A 16 -2.51 11.22 -9.16
CA ALA A 16 -2.83 12.35 -8.30
C ALA A 16 -1.64 13.33 -8.24
N PHE A 17 -0.42 12.83 -8.05
CA PHE A 17 0.79 13.67 -8.06
C PHE A 17 1.04 14.32 -9.43
N GLU A 18 0.89 13.58 -10.53
CA GLU A 18 1.02 14.13 -11.90
C GLU A 18 0.01 15.26 -12.17
N SER A 19 -1.23 15.13 -11.67
CA SER A 19 -2.26 16.17 -11.83
C SER A 19 -1.90 17.50 -11.14
N ARG A 20 -0.96 17.45 -10.19
CA ARG A 20 -0.41 18.59 -9.45
C ARG A 20 0.95 19.06 -10.02
N GLY A 21 1.37 18.51 -11.16
CA GLY A 21 2.60 18.89 -11.85
C GLY A 21 3.86 18.29 -11.24
N HIS A 22 3.73 17.21 -10.46
CA HIS A 22 4.87 16.46 -9.94
C HIS A 22 5.35 15.39 -10.93
N GLU A 23 6.62 15.00 -10.79
CA GLU A 23 7.22 13.92 -11.58
C GLU A 23 7.01 12.59 -10.85
N VAL A 24 6.59 11.55 -11.58
CA VAL A 24 6.36 10.21 -11.03
C VAL A 24 7.22 9.20 -11.79
N PHE A 25 7.79 8.25 -11.06
CA PHE A 25 8.39 7.05 -11.61
C PHE A 25 7.72 5.83 -11.02
N SER A 26 7.09 5.05 -11.86
CA SER A 26 6.26 3.90 -11.48
C SER A 26 6.97 2.58 -11.76
N VAL A 27 6.96 1.69 -10.76
CA VAL A 27 7.54 0.35 -10.84
C VAL A 27 6.46 -0.69 -10.57
N GLU A 28 6.30 -1.64 -11.50
CA GLU A 28 5.27 -2.67 -11.42
C GLU A 28 5.73 -3.93 -12.17
N TRP A 29 5.70 -5.09 -11.53
CA TRP A 29 6.14 -6.34 -12.15
C TRP A 29 5.13 -6.90 -13.17
N SER A 30 3.83 -6.65 -13.01
CA SER A 30 2.79 -7.18 -13.89
C SER A 30 2.66 -6.35 -15.16
N LYS A 31 2.75 -7.02 -16.30
CA LYS A 31 2.56 -6.42 -17.63
C LYS A 31 1.07 -6.21 -17.99
N ASP A 32 0.15 -6.56 -17.11
CA ASP A 32 -1.29 -6.34 -17.29
C ASP A 32 -1.72 -4.90 -16.94
N PHE A 33 -0.81 -4.12 -16.37
CA PHE A 33 -1.01 -2.69 -16.13
C PHE A 33 -0.34 -1.90 -17.24
N ASP A 34 -0.93 -0.76 -17.59
CA ASP A 34 -0.43 0.12 -18.63
C ASP A 34 0.23 1.36 -18.03
N ASN A 35 1.08 2.01 -18.84
CA ASN A 35 1.75 3.27 -18.51
C ASN A 35 2.68 3.17 -17.29
N ILE A 36 3.38 2.05 -17.11
CA ILE A 36 4.44 1.91 -16.10
C ILE A 36 5.78 2.31 -16.70
N ASP A 37 6.62 3.00 -15.93
CA ASP A 37 7.96 3.43 -16.36
C ASP A 37 8.98 2.27 -16.37
N LEU A 38 8.91 1.41 -15.34
CA LEU A 38 9.76 0.23 -15.22
C LEU A 38 8.95 -1.04 -14.87
N TYR A 39 8.90 -1.99 -15.80
CA TYR A 39 8.38 -3.32 -15.52
C TYR A 39 9.46 -4.26 -15.01
N GLU A 40 9.56 -4.42 -13.68
CA GLU A 40 10.51 -5.33 -13.03
C GLU A 40 9.98 -5.81 -11.67
N ASP A 41 10.45 -6.98 -11.24
CA ASP A 41 10.29 -7.45 -9.87
C ASP A 41 11.04 -6.51 -8.92
N ILE A 42 10.29 -5.89 -7.99
CA ILE A 42 10.83 -4.90 -7.06
C ILE A 42 11.99 -5.45 -6.23
N SER A 43 12.05 -6.76 -5.98
CA SER A 43 13.21 -7.39 -5.30
C SER A 43 14.54 -7.28 -6.05
N LYS A 44 14.51 -6.94 -7.34
CA LYS A 44 15.70 -6.74 -8.18
C LYS A 44 16.03 -5.27 -8.41
N VAL A 45 15.13 -4.36 -8.07
CA VAL A 45 15.34 -2.92 -8.24
C VAL A 45 16.26 -2.42 -7.14
N THR A 46 17.34 -1.73 -7.49
CA THR A 46 18.29 -1.16 -6.52
C THR A 46 18.10 0.35 -6.34
N ALA A 47 18.60 0.91 -5.24
CA ALA A 47 18.60 2.36 -5.04
C ALA A 47 19.41 3.08 -6.14
N GLU A 48 20.52 2.50 -6.59
CA GLU A 48 21.32 3.01 -7.71
C GLU A 48 20.54 3.04 -9.02
N ASP A 49 19.73 2.01 -9.30
CA ASP A 49 18.87 2.00 -10.49
C ASP A 49 17.86 3.15 -10.46
N ILE A 50 17.20 3.37 -9.32
CA ILE A 50 16.25 4.49 -9.13
C ILE A 50 16.96 5.83 -9.31
N ILE A 51 18.10 6.04 -8.64
CA ILE A 51 18.86 7.30 -8.74
C ILE A 51 19.32 7.56 -10.18
N ARG A 52 19.75 6.53 -10.90
CA ARG A 52 20.18 6.65 -12.30
C ARG A 52 19.02 6.97 -13.24
N LEU A 53 17.88 6.30 -13.09
CA LEU A 53 16.74 6.40 -14.01
C LEU A 53 15.85 7.61 -13.73
N PHE A 54 15.70 7.97 -12.46
CA PHE A 54 14.74 8.97 -12.01
C PHE A 54 15.36 10.08 -11.16
N GLY A 55 16.46 9.78 -10.47
CA GLY A 55 17.03 10.64 -9.44
C GLY A 55 16.52 10.30 -8.05
N LYS A 56 16.99 11.04 -7.05
CA LYS A 56 16.57 10.84 -5.65
C LYS A 56 15.08 11.26 -5.49
N PRO A 57 14.18 10.37 -5.05
CA PRO A 57 12.79 10.73 -4.83
C PRO A 57 12.61 11.56 -3.56
N ASP A 58 11.68 12.51 -3.60
CA ASP A 58 11.20 13.24 -2.42
C ASP A 58 10.18 12.40 -1.64
N VAL A 59 9.36 11.63 -2.36
CA VAL A 59 8.27 10.82 -1.80
C VAL A 59 8.36 9.40 -2.35
N ILE A 60 8.19 8.41 -1.48
CA ILE A 60 7.99 7.01 -1.89
C ILE A 60 6.60 6.55 -1.46
N TRP A 61 5.81 6.06 -2.41
CA TRP A 61 4.57 5.32 -2.13
C TRP A 61 4.77 3.85 -2.50
N ALA A 62 4.38 2.94 -1.61
CA ALA A 62 4.39 1.50 -1.87
C ALA A 62 3.05 0.86 -1.48
N SER A 63 2.47 0.06 -2.38
CA SER A 63 1.28 -0.76 -2.11
C SER A 63 1.56 -2.26 -2.34
N PRO A 64 2.36 -2.92 -1.47
CA PRO A 64 2.78 -4.31 -1.69
C PRO A 64 1.61 -5.30 -1.75
N ASP A 65 1.84 -6.46 -2.37
CA ASP A 65 0.80 -7.48 -2.56
C ASP A 65 0.23 -7.97 -1.21
N CYS A 66 -1.06 -7.68 -0.99
CA CYS A 66 -1.76 -8.03 0.24
C CYS A 66 -2.24 -9.48 0.32
N SER A 67 -2.11 -10.29 -0.74
CA SER A 67 -2.71 -11.62 -0.86
C SER A 67 -2.35 -12.54 0.32
N THR A 68 -1.09 -12.51 0.74
CA THR A 68 -0.59 -13.36 1.84
C THR A 68 -0.87 -12.78 3.24
N PHE A 69 -1.28 -11.52 3.32
CA PHE A 69 -1.60 -10.80 4.55
C PHE A 69 -3.11 -10.59 4.76
N SER A 70 -3.92 -10.79 3.73
CA SER A 70 -5.37 -10.61 3.78
C SER A 70 -6.03 -11.60 4.73
N ILE A 71 -6.94 -11.11 5.58
CA ILE A 71 -7.72 -11.96 6.52
C ILE A 71 -8.41 -13.14 5.82
N ALA A 72 -8.78 -12.98 4.54
CA ALA A 72 -9.44 -14.04 3.77
C ALA A 72 -8.51 -15.22 3.40
N ALA A 73 -7.21 -14.99 3.26
CA ALA A 73 -6.27 -15.99 2.75
C ALA A 73 -5.10 -16.29 3.71
N ILE A 74 -4.94 -15.51 4.77
CA ILE A 74 -3.78 -15.55 5.67
C ILE A 74 -3.52 -16.93 6.28
N SER A 75 -4.56 -17.71 6.59
CA SER A 75 -4.43 -19.06 7.14
C SER A 75 -3.86 -20.09 6.16
N HIS A 76 -3.87 -19.82 4.86
CA HIS A 76 -3.22 -20.67 3.85
C HIS A 76 -1.74 -20.33 3.69
N HIS A 77 -1.37 -19.08 3.98
CA HIS A 77 -0.05 -18.55 3.69
C HIS A 77 0.86 -18.43 4.90
N ARG A 78 0.29 -18.28 6.10
CA ARG A 78 1.02 -17.95 7.33
C ARG A 78 0.55 -18.75 8.55
N ARG A 79 1.43 -18.86 9.54
CA ARG A 79 1.14 -19.43 10.86
C ARG A 79 1.56 -18.46 11.94
N LYS A 80 0.76 -18.36 13.00
CA LYS A 80 1.10 -17.51 14.14
C LYS A 80 2.18 -18.18 14.98
N ASN A 81 3.30 -17.51 15.15
CA ASN A 81 4.29 -17.87 16.15
C ASN A 81 3.71 -17.57 17.54
N LEU A 82 3.68 -18.56 18.43
CA LEU A 82 3.03 -18.45 19.74
C LEU A 82 3.83 -17.59 20.72
N ASP A 83 5.14 -17.50 20.55
CA ASP A 83 6.05 -16.78 21.44
C ASP A 83 6.09 -15.28 21.07
N THR A 84 6.24 -14.97 19.80
CA THR A 84 6.39 -13.59 19.31
C THR A 84 5.06 -12.94 18.91
N GLY A 85 4.05 -13.76 18.62
CA GLY A 85 2.79 -13.32 18.03
C GLY A 85 2.88 -12.95 16.54
N SER A 86 4.06 -13.07 15.93
CA SER A 86 4.30 -12.80 14.50
C SER A 86 3.65 -13.84 13.60
N LEU A 87 3.52 -13.52 12.31
CA LEU A 87 2.94 -14.39 11.30
C LEU A 87 4.01 -14.93 10.35
N GLU A 88 4.52 -16.12 10.67
CA GLU A 88 5.56 -16.80 9.92
C GLU A 88 5.04 -17.31 8.56
N PRO A 89 5.80 -17.10 7.46
CA PRO A 89 5.41 -17.56 6.14
C PRO A 89 5.56 -19.09 6.02
N VAL A 90 4.49 -19.79 5.66
CA VAL A 90 4.53 -21.24 5.40
C VAL A 90 4.48 -21.59 3.91
N SER A 91 3.83 -20.76 3.10
CA SER A 91 3.80 -20.94 1.64
C SER A 91 5.04 -20.33 0.97
N THR A 92 5.47 -20.89 -0.16
CA THR A 92 6.55 -20.32 -0.99
C THR A 92 6.27 -18.87 -1.37
N TYR A 93 5.02 -18.57 -1.71
CA TYR A 93 4.63 -17.21 -2.10
C TYR A 93 4.69 -16.22 -0.92
N ALA A 94 4.33 -16.63 0.30
CA ALA A 94 4.49 -15.78 1.48
C ALA A 94 5.95 -15.47 1.80
N LYS A 95 6.85 -16.43 1.59
CA LYS A 95 8.31 -16.21 1.74
C LYS A 95 8.83 -15.22 0.70
N PHE A 96 8.33 -15.31 -0.53
CA PHE A 96 8.62 -14.35 -1.58
C PHE A 96 8.13 -12.94 -1.20
N CYS A 97 6.86 -12.78 -0.81
CA CYS A 97 6.31 -11.50 -0.33
C CYS A 97 7.17 -10.91 0.80
N ASP A 98 7.52 -11.70 1.81
CA ASP A 98 8.35 -11.21 2.93
C ASP A 98 9.72 -10.71 2.47
N MET A 99 10.32 -11.35 1.46
CA MET A 99 11.59 -10.92 0.88
C MET A 99 11.43 -9.60 0.11
N VAL A 100 10.40 -9.48 -0.73
CA VAL A 100 10.14 -8.24 -1.49
C VAL A 100 9.81 -7.08 -0.55
N ASP A 101 8.96 -7.29 0.45
CA ASP A 101 8.52 -6.23 1.37
C ASP A 101 9.67 -5.72 2.25
N GLN A 102 10.55 -6.61 2.70
CA GLN A 102 11.78 -6.21 3.42
C GLN A 102 12.75 -5.47 2.50
N HIS A 103 12.81 -5.84 1.23
CA HIS A 103 13.60 -5.10 0.23
C HIS A 103 13.05 -3.68 -0.01
N VAL A 104 11.72 -3.49 0.03
CA VAL A 104 11.11 -2.15 -0.01
C VAL A 104 11.54 -1.29 1.17
N LEU A 105 11.58 -1.86 2.39
CA LEU A 105 12.08 -1.14 3.56
C LEU A 105 13.55 -0.72 3.38
N LYS A 106 14.37 -1.62 2.84
CA LYS A 106 15.76 -1.32 2.50
C LYS A 106 15.88 -0.21 1.45
N LEU A 107 15.07 -0.23 0.40
CA LEU A 107 15.03 0.83 -0.61
C LEU A 107 14.68 2.19 0.02
N ILE A 108 13.69 2.23 0.93
CA ILE A 108 13.32 3.45 1.65
C ILE A 108 14.50 3.93 2.51
N GLU A 109 15.18 3.02 3.20
CA GLU A 109 16.37 3.33 4.00
C GLU A 109 17.55 3.83 3.15
N GLU A 110 17.79 3.28 1.97
CA GLU A 110 18.89 3.70 1.10
C GLU A 110 18.59 5.02 0.36
N LEU A 111 17.34 5.19 -0.10
CA LEU A 111 16.93 6.37 -0.85
C LEU A 111 16.64 7.58 0.04
N GLN A 112 16.35 7.39 1.34
CA GLN A 112 16.10 8.47 2.31
C GLN A 112 15.18 9.58 1.76
N PRO A 113 13.93 9.25 1.38
CA PRO A 113 12.99 10.26 0.91
C PRO A 113 12.58 11.20 2.05
N ARG A 114 12.03 12.37 1.71
CA ARG A 114 11.41 13.26 2.70
C ARG A 114 10.24 12.54 3.38
N TYR A 115 9.38 11.90 2.57
CA TYR A 115 8.26 11.11 3.06
C TYR A 115 8.19 9.73 2.42
N TYR A 116 7.79 8.72 3.20
CA TYR A 116 7.36 7.43 2.66
C TYR A 116 5.97 7.08 3.13
N PHE A 117 5.27 6.27 2.34
CA PHE A 117 3.98 5.69 2.67
C PHE A 117 3.98 4.24 2.20
N ILE A 118 3.66 3.32 3.10
CA ILE A 118 3.41 1.92 2.77
C ILE A 118 1.94 1.65 3.06
N GLU A 119 1.18 1.20 2.07
CA GLU A 119 -0.25 0.92 2.18
C GLU A 119 -0.50 -0.59 2.11
N ASN A 120 -1.31 -1.08 3.05
CA ASN A 120 -1.85 -2.43 2.95
C ASN A 120 -3.20 -2.52 3.64
N PRO A 121 -4.16 -3.32 3.15
CA PRO A 121 -5.39 -3.60 3.87
C PRO A 121 -5.11 -4.03 5.32
N ARG A 122 -5.99 -3.61 6.24
CA ARG A 122 -5.85 -3.98 7.65
C ARG A 122 -5.92 -5.49 7.83
N GLY A 123 -4.77 -6.11 8.14
CA GLY A 123 -4.65 -7.57 8.18
C GLY A 123 -3.37 -8.05 8.85
N GLY A 124 -2.66 -8.93 8.15
CA GLY A 124 -1.47 -9.62 8.62
C GLY A 124 -0.20 -8.79 8.68
N MET A 125 0.00 -7.85 7.75
CA MET A 125 1.26 -7.11 7.60
C MET A 125 1.66 -6.35 8.88
N ARG A 126 0.69 -5.80 9.60
CA ARG A 126 0.90 -5.14 10.91
C ARG A 126 1.34 -6.06 12.06
N LYS A 127 1.34 -7.37 11.84
CA LYS A 127 1.81 -8.39 12.80
C LYS A 127 3.22 -8.87 12.48
N MET A 128 3.82 -8.40 11.40
CA MET A 128 5.16 -8.78 10.99
C MET A 128 6.21 -8.09 11.86
N GLU A 129 7.25 -8.82 12.26
CA GLU A 129 8.35 -8.29 13.08
C GLU A 129 9.03 -7.09 12.41
N TRP A 130 9.26 -7.15 11.09
CA TRP A 130 9.91 -6.11 10.32
C TRP A 130 9.05 -4.84 10.11
N MET A 131 7.77 -4.85 10.51
CA MET A 131 6.92 -3.65 10.55
C MET A 131 6.80 -3.04 11.94
N LYS A 132 7.34 -3.69 12.99
CA LYS A 132 7.26 -3.18 14.35
C LYS A 132 8.06 -1.88 14.47
N GLY A 133 7.51 -0.92 15.22
CA GLY A 133 8.14 0.39 15.45
C GLY A 133 7.86 1.44 14.39
N LEU A 134 7.40 1.06 13.18
CA LEU A 134 7.00 2.03 12.16
C LEU A 134 5.69 2.74 12.56
N PRO A 135 5.60 4.09 12.50
CA PRO A 135 4.35 4.81 12.76
C PRO A 135 3.28 4.35 11.79
N ARG A 136 2.11 3.96 12.33
CA ARG A 136 1.04 3.33 11.56
C ARG A 136 -0.30 3.96 11.88
N TYR A 137 -1.01 4.34 10.84
CA TYR A 137 -2.36 4.88 10.88
C TYR A 137 -3.31 3.89 10.23
N THR A 138 -4.58 3.90 10.63
CA THR A 138 -5.62 3.12 9.96
C THR A 138 -6.69 4.06 9.46
N VAL A 139 -6.93 4.03 8.15
CA VAL A 139 -7.99 4.77 7.48
C VAL A 139 -9.08 3.82 7.00
N THR A 140 -10.26 4.35 6.70
CA THR A 140 -11.32 3.61 6.00
C THR A 140 -11.64 4.32 4.70
N TYR A 141 -11.53 3.64 3.56
CA TYR A 141 -11.67 4.24 2.23
C TYR A 141 -12.99 5.02 2.03
N CYS A 142 -14.07 4.62 2.68
CA CYS A 142 -15.35 5.34 2.59
C CYS A 142 -15.34 6.75 3.20
N GLN A 143 -14.42 7.03 4.13
CA GLN A 143 -14.18 8.41 4.60
C GLN A 143 -13.55 9.28 3.51
N TYR A 144 -12.98 8.65 2.48
CA TYR A 144 -12.40 9.27 1.30
C TYR A 144 -13.29 9.09 0.06
N GLY A 145 -14.61 8.94 0.25
CA GLY A 145 -15.60 8.94 -0.84
C GLY A 145 -15.80 7.60 -1.54
N ASP A 146 -15.16 6.53 -1.07
CA ASP A 146 -15.49 5.16 -1.50
C ASP A 146 -16.84 4.71 -0.91
N ASN A 147 -17.52 3.74 -1.54
CA ASN A 147 -18.71 3.12 -0.95
C ASN A 147 -18.38 1.89 -0.09
N ARG A 148 -17.11 1.47 -0.05
CA ARG A 148 -16.59 0.34 0.71
C ARG A 148 -16.00 0.82 2.04
N MET A 149 -16.47 0.23 3.14
CA MET A 149 -15.69 0.23 4.37
C MET A 149 -14.52 -0.75 4.23
N LYS A 150 -13.44 -0.29 3.60
CA LYS A 150 -12.17 -1.01 3.50
C LYS A 150 -11.18 -0.37 4.49
N PRO A 151 -10.95 -0.97 5.68
CA PRO A 151 -9.92 -0.51 6.58
C PRO A 151 -8.54 -0.81 5.98
N THR A 152 -7.69 0.20 5.95
CA THR A 152 -6.35 0.14 5.36
C THR A 152 -5.36 0.73 6.35
N ASP A 153 -4.27 0.01 6.58
CA ASP A 153 -3.13 0.50 7.34
C ASP A 153 -2.19 1.27 6.40
N ILE A 154 -1.74 2.44 6.85
CA ILE A 154 -0.72 3.26 6.19
C ILE A 154 0.41 3.46 7.19
N TRP A 155 1.61 3.01 6.83
CA TRP A 155 2.85 3.31 7.57
C TRP A 155 3.55 4.49 6.92
N THR A 156 3.96 5.47 7.72
CA THR A 156 4.60 6.68 7.19
C THR A 156 5.48 7.37 8.23
N ASN A 157 6.52 8.06 7.78
CA ASN A 157 7.31 8.99 8.59
C ASN A 157 6.75 10.42 8.58
N HIS A 158 5.63 10.69 7.90
CA HIS A 158 5.04 12.03 7.91
C HIS A 158 4.69 12.44 9.36
N PRO A 159 5.14 13.62 9.83
CA PRO A 159 5.06 13.98 11.25
C PRO A 159 3.62 14.26 11.71
N ASP A 160 2.77 14.79 10.83
CA ASP A 160 1.36 15.05 11.11
C ASP A 160 0.52 14.79 9.84
N PRO A 161 0.19 13.53 9.52
CA PRO A 161 -0.48 13.20 8.26
C PRO A 161 -1.96 13.56 8.23
N LYS A 162 -2.53 14.04 9.36
CA LYS A 162 -3.92 14.52 9.48
C LYS A 162 -4.98 13.57 8.89
N PHE A 163 -4.74 12.26 8.87
CA PHE A 163 -5.67 11.29 8.29
C PHE A 163 -7.05 11.36 8.96
N LEU A 164 -8.10 11.27 8.14
CA LEU A 164 -9.47 11.17 8.65
C LEU A 164 -9.65 9.93 9.54
N PRO A 165 -10.41 10.06 10.64
CA PRO A 165 -10.65 8.95 11.57
C PRO A 165 -11.41 7.80 10.88
N MET A 166 -11.23 6.58 11.38
CA MET A 166 -12.01 5.44 10.87
C MET A 166 -13.50 5.60 11.15
N CYS A 167 -14.32 5.14 10.22
CA CYS A 167 -15.73 4.90 10.47
C CYS A 167 -15.97 3.55 11.19
N HIS A 168 -17.22 3.31 11.56
CA HIS A 168 -17.71 2.08 12.21
C HIS A 168 -18.78 1.40 11.35
N ASN A 169 -19.00 0.10 11.60
CA ASN A 169 -20.09 -0.61 10.94
C ASN A 169 -21.43 0.05 11.29
N GLY A 170 -22.25 0.34 10.27
CA GLY A 170 -23.56 0.99 10.42
C GLY A 170 -23.54 2.49 10.14
N ASP A 171 -22.37 3.11 10.01
CA ASP A 171 -22.27 4.51 9.57
C ASP A 171 -22.78 4.66 8.13
N SER A 172 -23.40 5.80 7.82
CA SER A 172 -24.03 6.07 6.53
C SER A 172 -23.05 6.30 5.37
N CYS A 173 -21.74 6.33 5.64
CA CYS A 173 -20.71 6.62 4.63
C CYS A 173 -20.42 5.45 3.66
N HIS A 174 -20.93 4.25 3.93
CA HIS A 174 -20.65 3.06 3.12
C HIS A 174 -21.86 2.14 2.98
N VAL A 175 -21.79 1.25 2.00
CA VAL A 175 -22.78 0.17 1.85
C VAL A 175 -22.47 -0.94 2.85
N ALA A 176 -23.48 -1.36 3.62
CA ALA A 176 -23.36 -2.46 4.55
C ALA A 176 -22.88 -3.74 3.82
N ALA A 177 -21.82 -4.36 4.33
CA ALA A 177 -21.19 -5.54 3.75
C ALA A 177 -20.81 -6.57 4.83
N PRO A 178 -21.79 -7.17 5.52
CA PRO A 178 -21.52 -8.22 6.50
C PRO A 178 -20.83 -9.42 5.85
N ARG A 179 -20.18 -10.26 6.68
CA ARG A 179 -19.49 -11.46 6.19
C ARG A 179 -20.45 -12.34 5.39
N GLY A 180 -20.06 -12.72 4.16
CA GLY A 180 -20.89 -13.52 3.26
C GLY A 180 -21.83 -12.71 2.35
N SER A 181 -21.86 -11.38 2.48
CA SER A 181 -22.58 -10.51 1.55
C SER A 181 -21.87 -10.42 0.18
N LYS A 182 -22.64 -10.03 -0.85
CA LYS A 182 -22.14 -9.71 -2.19
C LYS A 182 -21.96 -8.20 -2.41
N THR A 183 -21.96 -7.41 -1.33
CA THR A 183 -21.78 -5.95 -1.34
C THR A 183 -20.38 -5.59 -0.82
N GLY A 184 -20.01 -4.30 -0.94
CA GLY A 184 -18.69 -3.81 -0.53
C GLY A 184 -17.54 -4.45 -1.31
N THR A 185 -16.37 -4.58 -0.67
CA THR A 185 -15.16 -5.13 -1.31
C THR A 185 -15.32 -6.58 -1.78
N GLN A 186 -16.16 -7.38 -1.12
CA GLN A 186 -16.44 -8.78 -1.48
C GLN A 186 -17.23 -8.90 -2.79
N GLY A 187 -17.99 -7.87 -3.17
CA GLY A 187 -18.81 -7.84 -4.38
C GLY A 187 -18.07 -7.43 -5.64
N LEU A 188 -16.84 -6.91 -5.52
CA LEU A 188 -16.06 -6.47 -6.67
C LEU A 188 -15.43 -7.63 -7.41
N LYS A 189 -15.47 -7.55 -8.74
CA LYS A 189 -14.78 -8.49 -9.63
C LYS A 189 -13.28 -8.22 -9.56
N GLY A 190 -12.46 -9.25 -9.53
CA GLY A 190 -11.01 -9.11 -9.72
C GLY A 190 -10.23 -8.51 -8.54
N ALA A 191 -8.90 -8.64 -8.61
CA ALA A 191 -7.99 -7.99 -7.65
C ALA A 191 -7.80 -6.50 -7.98
N ARG A 192 -7.79 -6.14 -9.26
CA ARG A 192 -7.58 -4.78 -9.77
C ARG A 192 -8.60 -3.77 -9.20
N GLU A 193 -9.88 -4.07 -9.25
CA GLU A 193 -10.94 -3.19 -8.74
C GLU A 193 -10.91 -3.09 -7.20
N ARG A 194 -10.47 -4.16 -6.53
CA ARG A 194 -10.30 -4.18 -5.07
C ARG A 194 -9.08 -3.38 -4.61
N SER A 195 -8.08 -3.18 -5.47
CA SER A 195 -6.86 -2.43 -5.16
C SER A 195 -6.93 -0.93 -5.48
N VAL A 196 -7.91 -0.46 -6.26
CA VAL A 196 -8.07 0.98 -6.53
C VAL A 196 -8.22 1.77 -5.24
N ILE A 197 -7.37 2.79 -5.09
CA ILE A 197 -7.33 3.73 -3.96
C ILE A 197 -8.33 4.87 -4.27
N PRO A 198 -9.13 5.35 -3.29
CA PRO A 198 -10.09 6.41 -3.53
C PRO A 198 -9.36 7.71 -3.88
N GLN A 199 -9.87 8.44 -4.88
CA GLN A 199 -9.23 9.68 -5.36
C GLN A 199 -9.00 10.68 -4.22
N LYS A 200 -9.96 10.87 -3.31
CA LYS A 200 -9.78 11.80 -2.19
C LYS A 200 -8.67 11.39 -1.22
N LEU A 201 -8.36 10.09 -1.11
CA LEU A 201 -7.22 9.64 -0.32
C LEU A 201 -5.92 9.95 -1.08
N CYS A 202 -5.88 9.75 -2.39
CA CYS A 202 -4.74 10.15 -3.19
C CYS A 202 -4.48 11.65 -3.10
N ASP A 203 -5.53 12.48 -3.25
CA ASP A 203 -5.44 13.94 -3.14
C ASP A 203 -4.95 14.35 -1.76
N HIS A 204 -5.47 13.75 -0.68
CA HIS A 204 -4.99 13.96 0.69
C HIS A 204 -3.49 13.72 0.82
N ILE A 205 -2.98 12.62 0.24
CA ILE A 205 -1.54 12.30 0.28
C ILE A 205 -0.73 13.38 -0.44
N VAL A 206 -1.20 13.90 -1.57
CA VAL A 206 -0.52 15.00 -2.26
C VAL A 206 -0.52 16.25 -1.40
N ASP A 207 -1.67 16.64 -0.85
CA ASP A 207 -1.84 17.84 -0.02
C ASP A 207 -0.85 17.84 1.16
N ILE A 208 -0.77 16.75 1.92
CA ILE A 208 0.15 16.69 3.08
C ILE A 208 1.63 16.64 2.67
N CYS A 209 1.95 16.16 1.46
CA CYS A 209 3.34 16.17 0.98
C CYS A 209 3.80 17.55 0.50
N GLU A 210 2.86 18.40 0.05
CA GLU A 210 3.13 19.77 -0.40
C GLU A 210 3.28 20.79 0.74
N GLU A 211 2.82 20.45 1.96
CA GLU A 211 3.01 21.27 3.19
C GLU A 211 4.50 21.43 3.59
#